data_AF-A0A1C3E9Q9-F1
#
_entry.id   AF-A0A1C3E9Q9-F1
#
_cell.length_a   1.000
_cell.length_b   1.000
_cell.length_c   1.000
_cell.angle_alpha   90.00
_cell.angle_beta   90.00
_cell.angle_gamma   90.00
#
_symmetry.space_group_name_H-M   'P 1'
#
loop_
_entity.id
_entity.type
_entity.pdbx_description
1 polymer ?
#
loop_
_entity_poly.entity_id
_entity_poly.type
_entity_poly.pdbx_seq_one_letter_code
_entity_poly.pdbx_strand_id
1 'polypeptide(L)'
;MATIPRNLQKFTRPLRSLIVLVVCLVPTTASSQFRVAPAAKDFKPVQRSLYGFDKDYLATIGGETPLLKPGMTVDVTLLNGSTQSSALITIIKYGKEPTVLQTLTFKPVSHRPKFTTRDIRSLTIDGKLYDMVFDTKSKGWALLDRAKHDEVVSERLKSRDYELYRPDTPEELEKKQSVYTLNVKALETHCPGVAFVSYESRDFQIYSDLPAKDVEVFQDRILSSCQFLKKMYGIPEDQSVFCGKLHIFIFKSRQHFIDYAKKQCQWEDQSAEATDIGYPGGQFFVLANGEQEFDSTVGNIVWHLTSIFQFRIRSNCNNIPRWLFYGTNDFVWRMVLYDLYSQETSLKDVLPHIRNNKNLGGLVSENEYATDYQPVSGMLVELLVDRDANAFRELFVAIKEGVDFNVALQDVYGWNDEELVEAFGRKIKVPNLKP
;
A
#
# COMPACT_ATOMS: atom_id res chain seq x y z
N MET A 1 52.61 44.96 2.43
CA MET A 1 53.01 45.55 1.14
C MET A 1 52.12 44.92 0.07
N ALA A 2 50.91 45.44 -0.18
CA ALA A 2 50.59 46.57 -1.05
C ALA A 2 51.04 46.37 -2.52
N THR A 3 50.11 46.05 -3.42
CA THR A 3 49.94 46.76 -4.69
C THR A 3 48.62 46.38 -5.39
N ILE A 4 47.90 47.43 -5.78
CA ILE A 4 46.74 47.48 -6.69
C ILE A 4 47.29 47.97 -8.04
N PRO A 5 46.62 47.66 -9.16
CA PRO A 5 46.41 48.72 -10.15
C PRO A 5 44.94 48.87 -10.55
N ARG A 6 44.49 50.13 -10.48
CA ARG A 6 43.32 50.69 -11.15
C ARG A 6 43.66 50.89 -12.63
N ASN A 7 42.67 50.75 -13.52
CA ASN A 7 42.41 51.83 -14.46
C ASN A 7 40.96 51.87 -14.93
N LEU A 8 40.40 53.08 -14.80
CA LEU A 8 39.13 53.57 -15.30
C LEU A 8 39.43 54.29 -16.61
N GLN A 9 38.57 54.15 -17.62
CA GLN A 9 38.31 55.28 -18.53
C GLN A 9 36.88 55.26 -19.06
N LYS A 10 36.22 56.41 -18.88
CA LYS A 10 34.87 56.78 -19.28
C LYS A 10 34.85 57.13 -20.78
N PHE A 11 33.72 56.90 -21.45
CA PHE A 11 33.26 57.80 -22.52
C PHE A 11 31.72 57.86 -22.58
N THR A 12 31.28 58.99 -23.11
CA THR A 12 30.01 59.71 -23.00
C THR A 12 28.90 59.25 -23.98
N ARG A 13 27.64 59.47 -23.58
CA ARG A 13 26.36 59.34 -24.34
C ARG A 13 26.32 60.22 -25.62
N PRO A 14 25.44 59.96 -26.63
CA PRO A 14 24.01 60.34 -26.59
C PRO A 14 22.99 59.35 -27.24
N LEU A 15 21.73 59.55 -26.86
CA LEU A 15 20.50 58.92 -27.34
C LEU A 15 20.36 58.88 -28.87
N ARG A 16 19.93 57.74 -29.42
CA ARG A 16 18.97 57.68 -30.53
C ARG A 16 17.95 56.57 -30.29
N SER A 17 16.70 56.97 -30.38
CA SER A 17 15.48 56.18 -30.27
C SER A 17 15.51 54.96 -31.19
N LEU A 18 15.32 53.77 -30.63
CA LEU A 18 14.78 52.63 -31.35
C LEU A 18 13.75 51.97 -30.43
N ILE A 19 12.48 52.22 -30.73
CA ILE A 19 11.37 51.45 -30.18
C ILE A 19 11.51 50.05 -30.78
N VAL A 20 12.19 49.16 -30.07
CA VAL A 20 12.12 47.72 -30.33
C VAL A 20 10.96 47.22 -29.51
N LEU A 21 9.90 46.83 -30.22
CA LEU A 21 8.80 46.06 -29.69
C LEU A 21 9.38 44.73 -29.17
N VAL A 22 9.75 44.69 -27.89
CA VAL A 22 10.01 43.42 -27.20
C VAL A 22 8.66 42.74 -27.08
N VAL A 23 8.36 41.88 -28.05
CA VAL A 23 7.40 40.81 -27.84
C VAL A 23 7.96 40.02 -26.67
N CYS A 24 7.40 40.24 -25.48
CA CYS A 24 7.53 39.30 -24.38
C CYS A 24 6.93 37.98 -24.87
N LEU A 25 7.77 37.14 -25.48
CA LEU A 25 7.58 35.71 -25.48
C LEU A 25 7.64 35.32 -24.01
N VAL A 26 6.49 35.43 -23.35
CA VAL A 26 6.20 34.65 -22.15
C VAL A 26 6.59 33.23 -22.54
N PRO A 27 7.60 32.60 -21.90
CA PRO A 27 7.75 31.18 -22.07
C PRO A 27 6.40 30.61 -21.68
N THR A 28 5.69 30.05 -22.66
CA THR A 28 4.53 29.22 -22.38
C THR A 28 5.06 28.14 -21.46
N THR A 29 4.89 28.36 -20.15
CA THR A 29 5.06 27.35 -19.13
C THR A 29 4.23 26.19 -19.64
N ALA A 30 4.90 25.14 -20.11
CA ALA A 30 4.27 23.86 -20.29
C ALA A 30 3.54 23.61 -18.98
N SER A 31 2.21 23.68 -19.06
CA SER A 31 1.32 23.59 -17.92
C SER A 31 1.76 22.41 -17.06
N SER A 32 1.96 22.64 -15.76
CA SER A 32 2.22 21.62 -14.76
C SER A 32 1.09 20.58 -14.74
N GLN A 33 1.12 19.60 -15.65
CA GLN A 33 0.10 18.56 -15.76
C GLN A 33 0.18 17.53 -14.63
N PHE A 34 1.25 17.57 -13.82
CA PHE A 34 1.47 16.64 -12.72
C PHE A 34 1.02 17.18 -11.35
N ARG A 35 0.42 18.39 -11.30
CA ARG A 35 -0.06 18.99 -10.05
C ARG A 35 -1.52 18.68 -9.71
N VAL A 36 -1.91 17.41 -9.78
CA VAL A 36 -3.14 16.94 -9.11
C VAL A 36 -2.75 15.71 -8.30
N ALA A 37 -2.95 15.75 -6.99
CA ALA A 37 -2.87 14.54 -6.19
C ALA A 37 -3.81 13.49 -6.82
N PRO A 38 -3.33 12.29 -7.20
CA PRO A 38 -4.21 11.23 -7.67
C PRO A 38 -5.34 11.04 -6.67
N ALA A 39 -6.54 10.73 -7.14
CA ALA A 39 -7.69 10.62 -6.25
C ALA A 39 -7.55 9.36 -5.39
N ALA A 40 -6.84 9.47 -4.25
CA ALA A 40 -6.94 8.56 -3.11
C ALA A 40 -8.40 8.35 -2.62
N LYS A 41 -9.35 9.11 -3.19
CA LYS A 41 -10.80 9.02 -3.02
C LYS A 41 -11.45 7.83 -3.74
N ASP A 42 -10.71 7.08 -4.56
CA ASP A 42 -11.29 6.01 -5.39
C ASP A 42 -11.24 4.60 -4.79
N PHE A 43 -10.62 4.40 -3.63
CA PHE A 43 -10.77 3.16 -2.85
C PHE A 43 -12.18 3.08 -2.24
N LYS A 44 -13.15 2.70 -3.08
CA LYS A 44 -14.53 2.51 -2.68
C LYS A 44 -14.73 1.07 -2.19
N PRO A 45 -15.57 0.83 -1.16
CA PRO A 45 -16.05 -0.50 -0.84
C PRO A 45 -16.97 -0.96 -1.97
N VAL A 46 -16.40 -1.52 -3.03
CA VAL A 46 -17.14 -2.16 -4.11
C VAL A 46 -17.17 -3.66 -3.89
N GLN A 47 -18.07 -4.35 -4.58
CA GLN A 47 -18.03 -5.79 -4.57
C GLN A 47 -16.75 -6.29 -5.25
N ARG A 48 -16.09 -7.24 -4.59
CA ARG A 48 -15.06 -8.09 -5.18
C ARG A 48 -15.64 -8.93 -6.33
N SER A 49 -14.89 -9.03 -7.43
CA SER A 49 -15.20 -9.95 -8.54
C SER A 49 -14.75 -11.37 -8.22
N LEU A 50 -15.40 -12.37 -8.81
CA LEU A 50 -14.95 -13.76 -8.77
C LEU A 50 -13.77 -13.96 -9.73
N TYR A 51 -12.63 -14.41 -9.22
CA TYR A 51 -11.42 -14.68 -10.00
C TYR A 51 -11.18 -16.18 -10.23
N GLY A 52 -10.24 -16.52 -11.12
CA GLY A 52 -9.94 -17.92 -11.46
C GLY A 52 -9.43 -18.70 -10.25
N PHE A 53 -8.58 -18.08 -9.44
CA PHE A 53 -8.06 -18.65 -8.19
C PHE A 53 -9.08 -18.76 -7.04
N ASP A 54 -10.33 -18.29 -7.22
CA ASP A 54 -11.40 -18.41 -6.22
C ASP A 54 -12.21 -19.72 -6.33
N LYS A 55 -12.10 -20.41 -7.47
CA LYS A 55 -12.98 -21.53 -7.82
C LYS A 55 -12.90 -22.72 -6.86
N ASP A 56 -11.75 -22.92 -6.22
CA ASP A 56 -11.49 -24.07 -5.35
C ASP A 56 -12.25 -24.02 -4.02
N TYR A 57 -12.86 -22.88 -3.70
CA TYR A 57 -13.61 -22.65 -2.46
C TYR A 57 -14.96 -21.96 -2.71
N LEU A 58 -15.48 -22.14 -3.93
CA LEU A 58 -16.82 -21.71 -4.31
C LEU A 58 -17.87 -22.62 -3.66
N ALA A 59 -18.78 -22.03 -2.90
CA ALA A 59 -19.87 -22.76 -2.26
C ALA A 59 -20.96 -23.11 -3.27
N THR A 60 -21.46 -24.34 -3.19
CA THR A 60 -22.66 -24.77 -3.92
C THR A 60 -23.90 -24.18 -3.25
N ILE A 61 -24.60 -23.28 -3.94
CA ILE A 61 -25.72 -22.50 -3.39
C ILE A 61 -27.06 -23.19 -3.68
N GLY A 62 -27.23 -23.75 -4.88
CA GLY A 62 -28.40 -24.50 -5.34
C GLY A 62 -28.17 -26.02 -5.39
N GLY A 63 -29.16 -26.78 -5.83
CA GLY A 63 -29.09 -28.26 -5.95
C GLY A 63 -30.11 -28.97 -5.06
N GLU A 64 -29.91 -30.27 -4.81
CA GLU A 64 -30.80 -31.09 -3.99
C GLU A 64 -30.81 -30.65 -2.51
N THR A 65 -29.66 -30.20 -2.01
CA THR A 65 -29.46 -29.68 -0.65
C THR A 65 -28.91 -28.25 -0.72
N PRO A 66 -29.75 -27.24 -1.04
CA PRO A 66 -29.28 -25.89 -1.25
C PRO A 66 -28.81 -25.26 0.08
N LEU A 67 -27.68 -24.54 0.01
CA LEU A 67 -27.08 -23.83 1.16
C LEU A 67 -28.00 -22.72 1.70
N LEU A 68 -28.73 -22.06 0.81
CA LEU A 68 -29.69 -21.02 1.16
C LEU A 68 -31.11 -21.49 0.84
N LYS A 69 -32.08 -21.21 1.74
CA LYS A 69 -33.50 -21.53 1.54
C LYS A 69 -34.39 -20.36 1.99
N PRO A 70 -35.52 -20.08 1.30
CA PRO A 70 -36.51 -19.14 1.83
C PRO A 70 -36.98 -19.57 3.22
N GLY A 71 -37.15 -18.60 4.13
CA GLY A 71 -37.49 -18.85 5.53
C GLY A 71 -36.29 -19.08 6.45
N MET A 72 -35.07 -19.21 5.92
CA MET A 72 -33.84 -19.27 6.72
C MET A 72 -33.45 -17.90 7.26
N THR A 73 -32.92 -17.86 8.48
CA THR A 73 -32.28 -16.66 9.05
C THR A 73 -30.76 -16.76 8.94
N VAL A 74 -30.12 -15.68 8.51
CA VAL A 74 -28.65 -15.58 8.41
C VAL A 74 -28.19 -14.26 9.00
N ASP A 75 -26.92 -14.17 9.40
CA ASP A 75 -26.33 -12.86 9.72
C ASP A 75 -25.71 -12.28 8.45
N VAL A 76 -25.95 -10.99 8.21
CA VAL A 76 -25.51 -10.30 6.99
C VAL A 76 -24.55 -9.19 7.37
N THR A 77 -23.39 -9.12 6.73
CA THR A 77 -22.51 -7.94 6.76
C THR A 77 -22.62 -7.21 5.43
N LEU A 78 -22.91 -5.91 5.47
CA LEU A 78 -23.03 -5.07 4.28
C LEU A 78 -21.67 -4.47 3.89
N LEU A 79 -21.56 -3.99 2.64
CA LEU A 79 -20.35 -3.34 2.12
C LEU A 79 -19.93 -2.09 2.94
N ASN A 80 -20.89 -1.43 3.58
CA ASN A 80 -20.62 -0.29 4.48
C ASN A 80 -20.16 -0.71 5.89
N GLY A 81 -19.98 -2.01 6.14
CA GLY A 81 -19.57 -2.58 7.44
C GLY A 81 -20.69 -2.79 8.44
N SER A 82 -21.91 -2.30 8.19
CA SER A 82 -23.04 -2.54 9.09
C SER A 82 -23.47 -4.01 9.05
N THR A 83 -23.87 -4.54 10.20
CA THR A 83 -24.29 -5.93 10.35
C THR A 83 -25.78 -6.03 10.68
N GLN A 84 -26.42 -7.09 10.18
CA GLN A 84 -27.79 -7.44 10.50
C GLN A 84 -27.86 -8.89 10.95
N SER A 85 -28.06 -9.08 12.25
CA SER A 85 -28.27 -10.42 12.80
C SER A 85 -29.67 -10.95 12.48
N SER A 86 -29.76 -12.26 12.26
CA SER A 86 -31.01 -13.01 12.05
C SER A 86 -31.90 -12.46 10.93
N ALA A 87 -31.31 -12.02 9.82
CA ALA A 87 -32.04 -11.54 8.65
C ALA A 87 -32.77 -12.71 7.97
N LEU A 88 -34.11 -12.63 7.90
CA LEU A 88 -34.96 -13.67 7.32
C LEU A 88 -34.95 -13.59 5.79
N ILE A 89 -34.47 -14.63 5.12
CA ILE A 89 -34.49 -14.75 3.66
C ILE A 89 -35.92 -14.96 3.17
N THR A 90 -36.34 -14.17 2.17
CA THR A 90 -37.70 -14.20 1.63
C THR A 90 -37.74 -14.70 0.20
N ILE A 91 -36.81 -14.26 -0.65
CA ILE A 91 -36.74 -14.65 -2.06
C ILE A 91 -35.29 -15.04 -2.36
N ILE A 92 -35.15 -16.17 -3.05
CA ILE A 92 -33.91 -16.63 -3.65
C ILE A 92 -34.19 -16.89 -5.12
N LYS A 93 -33.36 -16.33 -6.00
CA LYS A 93 -33.34 -16.67 -7.41
C LYS A 93 -31.96 -17.21 -7.74
N TYR A 94 -31.86 -18.49 -8.08
CA TYR A 94 -30.61 -19.10 -8.53
C TYR A 94 -30.32 -18.76 -10.00
N GLY A 95 -29.04 -18.80 -10.35
CA GLY A 95 -28.57 -18.77 -11.73
C GLY A 95 -28.75 -20.13 -12.41
N LYS A 96 -28.20 -20.24 -13.63
CA LYS A 96 -28.16 -21.51 -14.37
C LYS A 96 -27.22 -22.52 -13.73
N GLU A 97 -26.12 -22.02 -13.17
CA GLU A 97 -25.13 -22.82 -12.45
C GLU A 97 -25.50 -22.89 -10.95
N PRO A 98 -25.26 -24.04 -10.29
CA PRO A 98 -25.63 -24.23 -8.88
C PRO A 98 -24.80 -23.36 -7.92
N THR A 99 -23.71 -22.77 -8.38
CA THR A 99 -22.83 -21.86 -7.65
C THR A 99 -23.21 -20.38 -7.81
N VAL A 100 -24.20 -20.09 -8.66
CA VAL A 100 -24.58 -18.72 -9.01
C VAL A 100 -25.93 -18.36 -8.40
N LEU A 101 -25.96 -17.20 -7.75
CA LEU A 101 -27.12 -16.55 -7.15
C LEU A 101 -27.45 -15.29 -7.95
N GLN A 102 -28.68 -15.16 -8.45
CA GLN A 102 -29.13 -13.97 -9.18
C GLN A 102 -29.75 -12.92 -8.25
N THR A 103 -30.49 -13.37 -7.24
CA THR A 103 -31.18 -12.46 -6.32
C THR A 103 -31.35 -13.12 -4.96
N LEU A 104 -31.13 -12.34 -3.92
CA LEU A 104 -31.37 -12.66 -2.52
C LEU A 104 -32.02 -11.45 -1.85
N THR A 105 -33.21 -11.64 -1.29
CA THR A 105 -33.94 -10.58 -0.56
C THR A 105 -34.31 -11.02 0.84
N PHE A 106 -34.38 -10.04 1.74
CA PHE A 106 -34.67 -10.24 3.15
C PHE A 106 -35.98 -9.59 3.55
N LYS A 107 -36.64 -10.14 4.57
CA LYS A 107 -37.81 -9.51 5.19
C LYS A 107 -37.39 -8.16 5.77
N PRO A 108 -38.05 -7.05 5.41
CA PRO A 108 -37.76 -5.75 6.00
C PRO A 108 -37.99 -5.80 7.51
N VAL A 109 -37.04 -5.29 8.28
CA VAL A 109 -37.23 -5.01 9.70
C VAL A 109 -37.65 -3.54 9.82
N SER A 110 -38.73 -3.25 10.54
CA SER A 110 -39.16 -1.87 10.79
C SER A 110 -37.98 -1.09 11.36
N HIS A 111 -37.64 0.05 10.77
CA HIS A 111 -36.50 0.93 11.11
C HIS A 111 -35.12 0.54 10.55
N ARG A 112 -34.97 -0.55 9.78
CA ARG A 112 -33.71 -0.83 9.06
C ARG A 112 -33.84 -0.50 7.57
N PRO A 113 -32.80 0.09 6.95
CA PRO A 113 -32.81 0.30 5.51
C PRO A 113 -32.91 -1.04 4.78
N LYS A 114 -33.71 -1.06 3.71
CA LYS A 114 -33.77 -2.19 2.79
C LYS A 114 -32.42 -2.27 2.07
N PHE A 115 -31.93 -3.48 1.88
CA PHE A 115 -30.72 -3.77 1.13
C PHE A 115 -30.97 -4.94 0.17
N THR A 116 -30.14 -5.01 -0.85
CA THR A 116 -30.20 -5.96 -1.95
C THR A 116 -28.95 -6.84 -1.94
N THR A 117 -28.90 -7.85 -2.82
CA THR A 117 -27.72 -8.71 -2.97
C THR A 117 -26.43 -7.93 -3.24
N ARG A 118 -26.54 -6.76 -3.89
CA ARG A 118 -25.39 -5.91 -4.24
C ARG A 118 -24.76 -5.19 -3.06
N ASP A 119 -25.50 -5.11 -1.96
CA ASP A 119 -25.06 -4.40 -0.76
C ASP A 119 -24.36 -5.35 0.21
N ILE A 120 -24.36 -6.66 -0.06
CA ILE A 120 -23.89 -7.71 0.84
C ILE A 120 -22.40 -7.94 0.61
N ARG A 121 -21.62 -7.79 1.68
CA ARG A 121 -20.21 -8.18 1.74
C ARG A 121 -20.06 -9.67 2.03
N SER A 122 -20.75 -10.15 3.07
CA SER A 122 -20.66 -11.55 3.51
C SER A 122 -21.93 -12.00 4.25
N LEU A 123 -22.09 -13.32 4.32
CA LEU A 123 -23.17 -14.01 5.04
C LEU A 123 -22.56 -14.98 6.06
N THR A 124 -23.13 -15.03 7.26
CA THR A 124 -22.88 -16.12 8.21
C THR A 124 -24.06 -17.08 8.19
N ILE A 125 -23.80 -18.32 7.79
CA ILE A 125 -24.77 -19.39 7.58
C ILE A 125 -24.35 -20.55 8.48
N ASP A 126 -25.19 -20.91 9.46
CA ASP A 126 -24.89 -21.99 10.44
C ASP A 126 -23.50 -21.85 11.08
N GLY A 127 -23.10 -20.62 11.41
CA GLY A 127 -21.81 -20.30 12.02
C GLY A 127 -20.62 -20.24 11.05
N LYS A 128 -20.81 -20.54 9.76
CA LYS A 128 -19.78 -20.44 8.72
C LYS A 128 -19.88 -19.12 7.96
N LEU A 129 -18.74 -18.47 7.73
CA LEU A 129 -18.66 -17.21 7.01
C LEU A 129 -18.46 -17.45 5.51
N TYR A 130 -19.28 -16.79 4.70
CA TYR A 130 -19.20 -16.80 3.24
C TYR A 130 -19.03 -15.39 2.70
N ASP A 131 -17.96 -15.16 1.94
CA ASP A 131 -17.77 -13.89 1.24
C ASP A 131 -18.62 -13.87 -0.04
N MET A 132 -19.40 -12.82 -0.22
CA MET A 132 -20.17 -12.63 -1.44
C MET A 132 -19.25 -12.01 -2.50
N VAL A 133 -19.27 -12.52 -3.73
CA VAL A 133 -18.51 -11.94 -4.86
C VAL A 133 -19.37 -11.89 -6.12
N PHE A 134 -19.05 -10.97 -7.03
CA PHE A 134 -19.75 -10.87 -8.31
C PHE A 134 -19.05 -11.69 -9.40
N ASP A 135 -19.74 -12.67 -9.96
CA ASP A 135 -19.29 -13.39 -11.14
C ASP A 135 -19.68 -12.62 -12.40
N THR A 136 -18.68 -11.98 -13.02
CA THR A 136 -18.84 -11.19 -14.25
C THR A 136 -19.26 -12.04 -15.44
N LYS A 137 -18.87 -13.32 -15.50
CA LYS A 137 -19.19 -14.24 -16.60
C LYS A 137 -20.65 -14.65 -16.55
N SER A 138 -21.11 -15.08 -15.37
CA SER A 138 -22.50 -15.50 -15.16
C SER A 138 -23.47 -14.35 -14.91
N LYS A 139 -22.96 -13.12 -14.75
CA LYS A 139 -23.71 -11.93 -14.34
C LYS A 139 -24.55 -12.20 -13.09
N GLY A 140 -23.92 -12.77 -12.08
CA GLY A 140 -24.56 -13.19 -10.84
C GLY A 140 -23.61 -13.09 -9.65
N TRP A 141 -24.03 -13.62 -8.52
CA TRP A 141 -23.32 -13.59 -7.26
C TRP A 141 -22.89 -14.99 -6.88
N ALA A 142 -21.73 -15.09 -6.25
CA ALA A 142 -21.14 -16.32 -5.77
C ALA A 142 -20.86 -16.18 -4.28
N LEU A 143 -20.88 -17.30 -3.57
CA LEU A 143 -20.47 -17.39 -2.16
C LEU A 143 -19.17 -18.14 -2.08
N LEU A 144 -18.18 -17.56 -1.43
CA LEU A 144 -16.86 -18.17 -1.19
C LEU A 144 -16.80 -18.62 0.26
N ASP A 145 -16.57 -19.91 0.49
CA ASP A 145 -16.42 -20.45 1.84
C ASP A 145 -15.09 -19.98 2.44
N ARG A 146 -15.14 -19.14 3.48
CA ARG A 146 -13.95 -18.52 4.06
C ARG A 146 -13.02 -19.54 4.70
N ALA A 147 -13.58 -20.55 5.35
CA ALA A 147 -12.78 -21.59 6.00
C ALA A 147 -12.06 -22.44 4.95
N LYS A 148 -12.75 -22.80 3.86
CA LYS A 148 -12.13 -23.52 2.76
C LYS A 148 -11.10 -22.66 2.01
N HIS A 149 -11.35 -21.36 1.85
CA HIS A 149 -10.40 -20.41 1.30
C HIS A 149 -9.10 -20.41 2.11
N ASP A 150 -9.19 -20.25 3.44
CA ASP A 150 -8.03 -20.22 4.32
C ASP A 150 -7.28 -21.58 4.32
N GLU A 151 -7.98 -22.71 4.20
CA GLU A 151 -7.38 -24.05 4.05
C GLU A 151 -6.55 -24.14 2.76
N VAL A 152 -7.16 -23.83 1.61
CA VAL A 152 -6.51 -23.89 0.28
C VAL A 152 -5.32 -22.94 0.21
N VAL A 153 -5.47 -21.71 0.73
CA VAL A 153 -4.38 -20.73 0.79
C VAL A 153 -3.25 -21.21 1.70
N SER A 154 -3.58 -21.79 2.86
CA SER A 154 -2.57 -22.32 3.79
C SER A 154 -1.78 -23.46 3.15
N GLU A 155 -2.41 -24.37 2.42
CA GLU A 155 -1.72 -25.44 1.69
C GLU A 155 -0.81 -24.88 0.59
N ARG A 156 -1.31 -23.91 -0.19
CA ARG A 156 -0.53 -23.24 -1.23
C ARG A 156 0.72 -22.56 -0.66
N LEU A 157 0.57 -21.80 0.43
CA LEU A 157 1.68 -21.11 1.09
C LEU A 157 2.69 -22.09 1.68
N LYS A 158 2.23 -23.16 2.36
CA LYS A 158 3.11 -24.18 2.94
C LYS A 158 3.98 -24.88 1.90
N SER A 159 3.46 -25.10 0.69
CA SER A 159 4.24 -25.70 -0.41
C SER A 159 5.44 -24.85 -0.86
N ARG A 160 5.53 -23.60 -0.38
CA ARG A 160 6.58 -22.62 -0.69
C ARG A 160 7.26 -22.06 0.56
N ASP A 161 7.17 -22.77 1.68
CA ASP A 161 7.74 -22.37 2.98
C ASP A 161 7.20 -21.02 3.52
N TYR A 162 5.96 -20.69 3.18
CA TYR A 162 5.23 -19.54 3.71
C TYR A 162 4.05 -19.96 4.60
N GLU A 163 3.54 -19.01 5.38
CA GLU A 163 2.47 -19.20 6.35
C GLU A 163 1.43 -18.08 6.24
N LEU A 164 0.16 -18.49 6.24
CA LEU A 164 -0.96 -17.58 6.42
C LEU A 164 -0.94 -17.02 7.84
N TYR A 165 -1.09 -15.70 8.00
CA TYR A 165 -1.20 -15.13 9.32
C TYR A 165 -2.52 -15.54 9.98
N ARG A 166 -2.41 -16.05 11.19
CA ARG A 166 -3.54 -16.29 12.09
C ARG A 166 -3.54 -15.25 13.21
N PRO A 167 -4.69 -15.05 13.87
CA PRO A 167 -4.70 -14.33 15.14
C PRO A 167 -3.69 -14.94 16.11
N ASP A 168 -2.95 -14.06 16.78
CA ASP A 168 -2.01 -14.45 17.82
C ASP A 168 -2.75 -15.03 19.03
N THR A 169 -2.19 -16.07 19.63
CA THR A 169 -2.65 -16.53 20.96
C THR A 169 -2.25 -15.52 22.03
N PRO A 170 -2.89 -15.53 23.22
CA PRO A 170 -2.46 -14.70 24.34
C PRO A 170 -0.97 -14.84 24.70
N GLU A 171 -0.43 -16.06 24.64
CA GLU A 171 0.98 -16.34 24.90
C GLU A 171 1.91 -15.75 23.81
N GLU A 172 1.50 -15.82 22.54
CA GLU A 172 2.26 -15.20 21.45
C GLU A 172 2.27 -13.68 21.54
N LEU A 173 1.14 -13.08 21.93
CA LEU A 173 1.04 -11.65 22.22
C LEU A 173 1.98 -11.27 23.36
N GLU A 174 1.98 -12.02 24.47
CA GLU A 174 2.85 -11.77 25.62
C GLU A 174 4.34 -11.89 25.22
N LYS A 175 4.70 -12.91 24.45
CA LYS A 175 6.07 -13.08 23.93
C LYS A 175 6.49 -11.89 23.06
N LYS A 176 5.62 -11.43 22.15
CA LYS A 176 5.90 -10.25 21.31
C LYS A 176 6.01 -8.98 22.17
N GLN A 177 5.19 -8.83 23.20
CA GLN A 177 5.27 -7.75 24.18
C GLN A 177 6.57 -7.76 24.99
N SER A 178 7.11 -8.94 25.31
CA SER A 178 8.40 -9.05 26.01
C SER A 178 9.57 -8.53 25.18
N VAL A 179 9.57 -8.77 23.86
CA VAL A 179 10.58 -8.23 22.93
C VAL A 179 10.54 -6.70 22.94
N TYR A 180 9.36 -6.10 23.05
CA TYR A 180 9.21 -4.65 23.15
C TYR A 180 9.78 -4.10 24.44
N THR A 181 9.50 -4.75 25.57
CA THR A 181 10.08 -4.37 26.87
C THR A 181 11.61 -4.40 26.81
N LEU A 182 12.19 -5.38 26.12
CA LEU A 182 13.64 -5.46 25.92
C LEU A 182 14.17 -4.30 25.06
N ASN A 183 13.50 -3.96 23.97
CA ASN A 183 13.90 -2.84 23.10
C ASN A 183 13.86 -1.49 23.83
N VAL A 184 12.85 -1.25 24.67
CA VAL A 184 12.77 -0.01 25.47
C VAL A 184 13.88 0.05 26.51
N LYS A 185 14.13 -1.05 27.24
CA LYS A 185 15.28 -1.14 28.18
C LYS A 185 16.63 -0.97 27.48
N ALA A 186 16.72 -1.38 26.23
CA ALA A 186 17.93 -1.20 25.42
C ALA A 186 18.20 0.28 25.10
N LEU A 187 17.18 1.14 25.01
CA LEU A 187 17.39 2.59 24.89
C LEU A 187 18.14 3.15 26.11
N GLU A 188 17.70 2.79 27.32
CA GLU A 188 18.31 3.23 28.58
C GLU A 188 19.76 2.73 28.70
N THR A 189 20.01 1.49 28.24
CA THR A 189 21.30 0.82 28.36
C THR A 189 22.31 1.29 27.31
N HIS A 190 21.86 1.52 26.07
CA HIS A 190 22.76 1.80 24.94
C HIS A 190 22.91 3.29 24.63
N CYS A 191 21.98 4.12 25.10
CA CYS A 191 22.00 5.56 24.93
C CYS A 191 21.89 6.27 26.29
N PRO A 192 22.86 6.07 27.21
CA PRO A 192 22.78 6.60 28.56
C PRO A 192 22.75 8.13 28.57
N GLY A 193 21.89 8.70 29.42
CA GLY A 193 21.74 10.16 29.57
C GLY A 193 20.84 10.83 28.52
N VAL A 194 20.25 10.05 27.62
CA VAL A 194 19.26 10.53 26.64
C VAL A 194 17.86 10.39 27.22
N ALA A 195 17.12 11.50 27.28
CA ALA A 195 15.74 11.52 27.78
C ALA A 195 14.76 11.17 26.65
N PHE A 196 14.53 9.88 26.44
CA PHE A 196 13.48 9.42 25.52
C PHE A 196 12.08 9.64 26.12
N VAL A 197 11.18 10.16 25.29
CA VAL A 197 9.75 10.30 25.59
C VAL A 197 8.97 9.33 24.70
N SER A 198 7.92 8.75 25.27
CA SER A 198 7.01 7.86 24.55
C SER A 198 5.73 8.60 24.14
N TYR A 199 5.31 8.41 22.89
CA TYR A 199 4.10 8.97 22.31
C TYR A 199 3.27 7.83 21.73
N GLU A 200 2.07 7.61 22.27
CA GLU A 200 1.28 6.43 22.01
C GLU A 200 0.01 6.75 21.22
N SER A 201 -0.27 5.93 20.19
CA SER A 201 -1.55 5.91 19.46
C SER A 201 -2.21 4.53 19.60
N ARG A 202 -3.36 4.30 18.97
CA ARG A 202 -3.98 2.96 18.95
C ARG A 202 -3.06 1.92 18.30
N ASP A 203 -2.45 2.26 17.16
CA ASP A 203 -1.78 1.30 16.29
C ASP A 203 -0.24 1.33 16.42
N PHE A 204 0.34 2.39 16.99
CA PHE A 204 1.80 2.55 17.07
C PHE A 204 2.23 3.32 18.34
N GLN A 205 3.53 3.24 18.64
CA GLN A 205 4.17 3.94 19.73
C GLN A 205 5.53 4.47 19.29
N ILE A 206 5.75 5.78 19.42
CA ILE A 206 6.99 6.46 19.07
C ILE A 206 7.83 6.66 20.34
N TYR A 207 9.12 6.36 20.27
CA TYR A 207 10.12 6.67 21.28
C TYR A 207 11.13 7.64 20.68
N SER A 208 11.25 8.83 21.27
CA SER A 208 12.14 9.86 20.72
C SER A 208 12.67 10.82 21.78
N ASP A 209 13.89 11.33 21.55
CA ASP A 209 14.54 12.43 22.28
C ASP A 209 14.37 13.79 21.56
N LEU A 210 13.48 13.85 20.57
CA LEU A 210 13.09 15.08 19.89
C LEU A 210 12.11 15.93 20.72
N PRO A 211 12.05 17.25 20.46
CA PRO A 211 10.99 18.10 20.99
C PRO A 211 9.59 17.57 20.64
N ALA A 212 8.64 17.64 21.57
CA ALA A 212 7.29 17.11 21.38
C ALA A 212 6.57 17.66 20.13
N LYS A 213 6.80 18.94 19.79
CA LYS A 213 6.25 19.57 18.59
C LYS A 213 6.71 18.88 17.30
N ASP A 214 7.95 18.43 17.25
CA ASP A 214 8.48 17.76 16.06
C ASP A 214 7.91 16.33 15.94
N VAL A 215 7.73 15.66 17.09
CA VAL A 215 7.12 14.32 17.14
C VAL A 215 5.63 14.34 16.78
N GLU A 216 4.89 15.38 17.16
CA GLU A 216 3.48 15.57 16.79
C GLU A 216 3.30 15.56 15.27
N VAL A 217 4.18 16.24 14.53
CA VAL A 217 4.14 16.23 13.06
C VAL A 217 4.40 14.84 12.48
N PHE A 218 5.34 14.07 13.06
CA PHE A 218 5.54 12.68 12.65
C PHE A 218 4.32 11.81 12.94
N GLN A 219 3.71 11.97 14.11
CA GLN A 219 2.52 11.23 14.50
C GLN A 219 1.36 11.45 13.51
N ASP A 220 1.11 12.70 13.11
CA ASP A 220 0.08 13.04 12.13
C ASP A 220 0.35 12.41 10.75
N ARG A 221 1.62 12.41 10.30
CA ARG A 221 2.02 11.78 9.04
C ARG A 221 1.87 10.27 9.10
N ILE A 222 2.32 9.61 10.18
CA ILE A 222 2.14 8.16 10.39
C ILE A 222 0.67 7.79 10.40
N LEU A 223 -0.17 8.55 11.10
CA LEU A 223 -1.61 8.29 11.16
C LEU A 223 -2.25 8.40 9.78
N SER A 224 -1.92 9.45 9.03
CA SER A 224 -2.43 9.67 7.67
C SER A 224 -1.99 8.55 6.72
N SER A 225 -0.73 8.12 6.79
CA SER A 225 -0.22 6.98 6.02
C SER A 225 -0.90 5.67 6.39
N CYS A 226 -1.08 5.39 7.69
CA CYS A 226 -1.81 4.20 8.15
C CYS A 226 -3.24 4.18 7.61
N GLN A 227 -3.95 5.30 7.66
CA GLN A 227 -5.30 5.42 7.11
C GLN A 227 -5.33 5.20 5.59
N PHE A 228 -4.36 5.77 4.86
CA PHE A 228 -4.23 5.58 3.42
C PHE A 228 -3.96 4.11 3.08
N LEU A 229 -2.98 3.48 3.73
CA LEU A 229 -2.61 2.09 3.51
C LEU A 229 -3.75 1.14 3.87
N LYS A 230 -4.46 1.37 4.98
CA LYS A 230 -5.66 0.59 5.35
C LYS A 230 -6.73 0.67 4.26
N LYS A 231 -7.01 1.86 3.73
CA LYS A 231 -7.95 2.03 2.60
C LYS A 231 -7.45 1.34 1.34
N MET A 232 -6.17 1.48 1.00
CA MET A 232 -5.57 0.85 -0.18
C MET A 232 -5.74 -0.67 -0.12
N TYR A 233 -5.40 -1.28 1.01
CA TYR A 233 -5.45 -2.72 1.21
C TYR A 233 -6.81 -3.27 1.70
N GLY A 234 -7.81 -2.41 1.92
CA GLY A 234 -9.16 -2.82 2.32
C GLY A 234 -9.25 -3.35 3.75
N ILE A 235 -8.33 -2.92 4.60
CA ILE A 235 -8.30 -3.25 6.02
C ILE A 235 -9.30 -2.33 6.74
N PRO A 236 -10.25 -2.88 7.52
CA PRO A 236 -11.17 -2.08 8.33
C PRO A 236 -10.43 -1.09 9.25
N GLU A 237 -11.02 0.09 9.48
CA GLU A 237 -10.36 1.14 10.24
C GLU A 237 -10.05 0.74 11.70
N ASP A 238 -10.83 -0.17 12.27
CA ASP A 238 -10.71 -0.72 13.62
C ASP A 238 -9.74 -1.91 13.71
N GLN A 239 -9.27 -2.45 12.59
CA GLN A 239 -8.29 -3.54 12.57
C GLN A 239 -6.86 -3.03 12.46
N SER A 240 -5.93 -3.72 13.10
CA SER A 240 -4.49 -3.47 12.99
C SER A 240 -3.83 -4.57 12.16
N VAL A 241 -2.86 -4.21 11.32
CA VAL A 241 -1.97 -5.18 10.65
C VAL A 241 -0.77 -5.55 11.52
N PHE A 242 -0.53 -4.81 12.59
CA PHE A 242 0.61 -4.99 13.48
C PHE A 242 0.32 -6.07 14.53
N CYS A 243 1.37 -6.69 15.05
CA CYS A 243 1.27 -7.60 16.19
C CYS A 243 1.14 -6.77 17.47
N GLY A 244 -0.04 -6.24 17.76
CA GLY A 244 -0.19 -5.21 18.79
C GLY A 244 0.13 -3.82 18.21
N LYS A 245 1.19 -3.18 18.71
CA LYS A 245 1.61 -1.83 18.26
C LYS A 245 2.90 -1.89 17.46
N LEU A 246 2.99 -1.05 16.44
CA LEU A 246 4.25 -0.77 15.77
C LEU A 246 5.11 0.15 16.64
N HIS A 247 6.31 -0.29 17.00
CA HIS A 247 7.25 0.54 17.75
C HIS A 247 8.17 1.31 16.80
N ILE A 248 8.30 2.60 17.04
CA ILE A 248 9.05 3.51 16.15
C ILE A 248 10.07 4.24 17.01
N PHE A 249 11.35 4.06 16.72
CA PHE A 249 12.44 4.72 17.45
C PHE A 249 13.03 5.83 16.60
N ILE A 250 12.91 7.08 17.03
CA ILE A 250 13.40 8.25 16.29
C ILE A 250 14.44 8.96 17.13
N PHE A 251 15.69 8.89 16.71
CA PHE A 251 16.82 9.50 17.41
C PHE A 251 17.13 10.87 16.83
N LYS A 252 17.22 11.88 17.70
CA LYS A 252 17.74 13.20 17.37
C LYS A 252 19.21 13.13 17.01
N SER A 253 19.99 12.24 17.60
CA SER A 253 21.41 12.06 17.29
C SER A 253 21.60 10.83 16.43
N ARG A 254 22.32 10.99 15.31
CA ARG A 254 22.71 9.87 14.46
C ARG A 254 23.62 8.88 15.20
N GLN A 255 24.51 9.37 16.06
CA GLN A 255 25.37 8.50 16.85
C GLN A 255 24.57 7.59 17.79
N HIS A 256 23.51 8.12 18.43
CA HIS A 256 22.65 7.30 19.30
C HIS A 256 21.90 6.23 18.51
N PHE A 257 21.44 6.56 17.30
CA PHE A 257 20.89 5.57 16.37
C PHE A 257 21.91 4.46 16.06
N ILE A 258 23.15 4.81 15.68
CA ILE A 258 24.20 3.84 15.36
C ILE A 258 24.49 2.95 16.58
N ASP A 259 24.59 3.53 17.77
CA ASP A 259 24.87 2.79 19.00
C ASP A 259 23.75 1.80 19.33
N TYR A 260 22.50 2.23 19.21
CA TYR A 260 21.33 1.37 19.39
C TYR A 260 21.29 0.26 18.34
N ALA A 261 21.43 0.62 17.06
CA ALA A 261 21.41 -0.30 15.93
C ALA A 261 22.46 -1.42 16.05
N LYS A 262 23.71 -1.06 16.37
CA LYS A 262 24.79 -2.03 16.51
C LYS A 262 24.58 -2.97 17.71
N LYS A 263 24.20 -2.42 18.86
CA LYS A 263 24.15 -3.18 20.12
C LYS A 263 22.87 -3.99 20.27
N GLN A 264 21.72 -3.40 19.93
CA GLN A 264 20.42 -4.03 20.08
C GLN A 264 19.98 -4.79 18.82
N CYS A 265 20.15 -4.18 17.64
CA CYS A 265 19.69 -4.78 16.39
C CYS A 265 20.73 -5.69 15.73
N GLN A 266 21.93 -5.80 16.29
CA GLN A 266 23.07 -6.55 15.72
C GLN A 266 23.32 -6.17 14.26
N TRP A 267 23.09 -4.89 13.93
CA TRP A 267 23.19 -4.43 12.56
C TRP A 267 24.67 -4.28 12.17
N GLU A 268 25.12 -5.17 11.27
CA GLU A 268 26.52 -5.32 10.88
C GLU A 268 26.97 -4.34 9.78
N ASP A 269 26.02 -3.79 9.01
CA ASP A 269 26.34 -2.77 8.02
C ASP A 269 26.74 -1.46 8.72
N GLN A 270 27.94 -0.99 8.41
CA GLN A 270 28.54 0.19 9.03
C GLN A 270 28.69 1.33 8.03
N SER A 271 27.88 1.37 6.98
CA SER A 271 27.95 2.45 6.01
C SER A 271 27.85 3.79 6.74
N ALA A 272 28.79 4.69 6.41
CA ALA A 272 28.87 6.01 7.01
C ALA A 272 27.65 6.90 6.67
N GLU A 273 26.68 6.39 5.91
CA GLU A 273 25.49 7.09 5.40
C GLU A 273 24.17 6.55 5.96
N ALA A 274 24.18 5.42 6.69
CA ALA A 274 22.93 4.86 7.16
C ALA A 274 22.26 5.73 8.23
N THR A 275 20.95 5.82 8.10
CA THR A 275 20.08 6.68 8.88
C THR A 275 18.78 5.99 9.28
N ASP A 276 18.57 4.75 8.87
CA ASP A 276 17.35 4.01 9.13
C ASP A 276 17.57 2.49 9.09
N ILE A 277 16.74 1.76 9.85
CA ILE A 277 16.67 0.29 9.86
C ILE A 277 15.21 -0.12 10.00
N GLY A 278 14.71 -0.91 9.06
CA GLY A 278 13.41 -1.59 9.17
C GLY A 278 13.59 -3.07 9.49
N TYR A 279 12.92 -3.58 10.51
CA TYR A 279 12.96 -5.01 10.82
C TYR A 279 11.92 -5.78 9.98
N PRO A 280 12.33 -6.80 9.19
CA PRO A 280 11.41 -7.65 8.47
C PRO A 280 10.44 -8.33 9.46
N GLY A 281 9.13 -8.15 9.27
CA GLY A 281 8.11 -8.66 10.19
C GLY A 281 7.37 -7.60 11.01
N GLY A 282 7.67 -6.31 10.82
CA GLY A 282 6.77 -5.23 11.23
C GLY A 282 6.63 -5.01 12.73
N GLN A 283 7.66 -5.37 13.49
CA GLN A 283 7.69 -5.20 14.94
C GLN A 283 8.18 -3.79 15.32
N PHE A 284 9.19 -3.30 14.61
CA PHE A 284 9.71 -1.95 14.79
C PHE A 284 10.51 -1.47 13.57
N PHE A 285 10.74 -0.16 13.53
CA PHE A 285 11.80 0.45 12.73
C PHE A 285 12.47 1.57 13.50
N VAL A 286 13.69 1.92 13.11
CA VAL A 286 14.61 2.80 13.82
C VAL A 286 15.14 3.84 12.85
N LEU A 287 15.15 5.12 13.22
CA LEU A 287 15.55 6.24 12.37
C LEU A 287 16.46 7.23 13.10
N ALA A 288 17.38 7.84 12.37
CA ALA A 288 18.13 9.02 12.78
C ALA A 288 17.57 10.27 12.07
N ASN A 289 17.11 11.24 12.84
CA ASN A 289 16.66 12.55 12.33
C ASN A 289 17.81 13.57 12.24
N GLY A 290 18.80 13.49 13.13
CA GLY A 290 19.75 14.58 13.44
C GLY A 290 20.58 15.19 12.32
N GLU A 291 20.80 14.44 11.25
CA GLU A 291 21.58 14.88 10.09
C GLU A 291 20.72 15.00 8.83
N GLN A 292 19.42 14.70 8.93
CA GLN A 292 18.48 14.73 7.83
C GLN A 292 17.61 15.98 7.87
N GLU A 293 17.20 16.44 6.69
CA GLU A 293 16.07 17.35 6.60
C GLU A 293 14.81 16.65 7.15
N PHE A 294 13.98 17.40 7.87
CA PHE A 294 12.77 16.87 8.51
C PHE A 294 11.89 16.08 7.52
N ASP A 295 11.73 16.60 6.30
CA ASP A 295 10.93 15.97 5.24
C ASP A 295 11.52 14.64 4.77
N SER A 296 12.86 14.47 4.84
CA SER A 296 13.52 13.20 4.54
C SER A 296 13.19 12.14 5.59
N THR A 297 13.17 12.51 6.87
CA THR A 297 12.77 11.61 7.95
C THR A 297 11.30 11.21 7.83
N VAL A 298 10.41 12.15 7.48
CA VAL A 298 9.01 11.84 7.14
C VAL A 298 8.96 10.85 5.97
N GLY A 299 9.77 11.06 4.92
CA GLY A 299 9.87 10.14 3.80
C GLY A 299 10.22 8.71 4.20
N ASN A 300 11.25 8.56 5.03
CA ASN A 300 11.68 7.26 5.54
C ASN A 300 10.60 6.57 6.39
N ILE A 301 9.88 7.33 7.20
CA ILE A 301 8.74 6.82 7.97
C ILE A 301 7.68 6.21 7.05
N VAL A 302 7.27 6.94 6.01
CA VAL A 302 6.22 6.48 5.07
C VAL A 302 6.69 5.23 4.31
N TRP A 303 7.96 5.20 3.91
CA TRP A 303 8.58 4.07 3.25
C TRP A 303 8.55 2.80 4.12
N HIS A 304 9.09 2.88 5.35
CA HIS A 304 9.11 1.74 6.26
C HIS A 304 7.71 1.27 6.62
N LEU A 305 6.79 2.20 6.87
CA LEU A 305 5.41 1.87 7.18
C LEU A 305 4.74 1.11 6.01
N THR A 306 4.94 1.57 4.77
CA THR A 306 4.40 0.91 3.58
C THR A 306 4.97 -0.50 3.43
N SER A 307 6.29 -0.66 3.57
CA SER A 307 6.96 -1.96 3.55
C SER A 307 6.41 -2.91 4.64
N ILE A 308 6.17 -2.41 5.84
CA ILE A 308 5.58 -3.21 6.92
C ILE A 308 4.18 -3.70 6.57
N PHE A 309 3.31 -2.84 6.02
CA PHE A 309 1.99 -3.28 5.56
C PHE A 309 2.14 -4.42 4.53
N GLN A 310 3.03 -4.26 3.55
CA GLN A 310 3.28 -5.28 2.53
C GLN A 310 3.76 -6.61 3.12
N PHE A 311 4.61 -6.58 4.14
CA PHE A 311 5.03 -7.79 4.85
C PHE A 311 3.91 -8.43 5.67
N ARG A 312 2.99 -7.63 6.21
CA ARG A 312 2.05 -8.04 7.27
C ARG A 312 0.64 -8.35 6.80
N ILE A 313 0.29 -7.97 5.59
CA ILE A 313 -1.02 -8.29 5.04
C ILE A 313 -1.10 -9.78 4.71
N ARG A 314 -2.10 -10.46 5.27
CA ARG A 314 -2.52 -11.83 4.95
C ARG A 314 -1.51 -12.95 5.29
N SER A 315 -0.25 -12.87 4.89
CA SER A 315 0.76 -13.92 5.08
C SER A 315 2.19 -13.37 5.15
N ASN A 316 3.16 -14.22 5.49
CA ASN A 316 4.59 -13.88 5.38
C ASN A 316 5.18 -14.03 3.95
N CYS A 317 4.35 -14.30 2.93
CA CYS A 317 4.80 -14.44 1.54
C CYS A 317 5.54 -13.18 1.08
N ASN A 318 6.81 -13.32 0.68
CA ASN A 318 7.63 -12.23 0.18
C ASN A 318 7.94 -12.35 -1.32
N ASN A 319 7.22 -13.21 -2.03
CA ASN A 319 7.35 -13.39 -3.48
C ASN A 319 6.62 -12.29 -4.29
N ILE A 320 6.70 -11.04 -3.81
CA ILE A 320 6.18 -9.87 -4.51
C ILE A 320 7.27 -9.43 -5.51
N PRO A 321 6.96 -9.19 -6.80
CA PRO A 321 7.92 -8.61 -7.73
C PRO A 321 8.54 -7.34 -7.15
N ARG A 322 9.86 -7.17 -7.30
CA ARG A 322 10.61 -6.04 -6.73
C ARG A 322 10.06 -4.71 -7.21
N TRP A 323 9.77 -4.59 -8.51
CA TRP A 323 9.15 -3.38 -9.06
C TRP A 323 7.78 -3.10 -8.41
N LEU A 324 6.98 -4.13 -8.11
CA LEU A 324 5.69 -3.94 -7.46
C LEU A 324 5.87 -3.55 -5.99
N PHE A 325 6.82 -4.16 -5.28
CA PHE A 325 7.13 -3.85 -3.89
C PHE A 325 7.65 -2.41 -3.74
N TYR A 326 8.73 -2.07 -4.47
CA TYR A 326 9.33 -0.74 -4.41
C TYR A 326 8.46 0.32 -5.08
N GLY A 327 7.77 -0.02 -6.16
CA GLY A 327 6.79 0.85 -6.81
C GLY A 327 5.61 1.18 -5.90
N THR A 328 5.15 0.24 -5.07
CA THR A 328 4.09 0.52 -4.09
C THR A 328 4.60 1.49 -3.01
N ASN A 329 5.84 1.32 -2.55
CA ASN A 329 6.47 2.26 -1.63
C ASN A 329 6.57 3.67 -2.25
N ASP A 330 7.08 3.78 -3.47
CA ASP A 330 7.19 5.05 -4.20
C ASP A 330 5.81 5.70 -4.43
N PHE A 331 4.82 4.92 -4.87
CA PHE A 331 3.45 5.39 -5.07
C PHE A 331 2.85 5.94 -3.78
N VAL A 332 2.86 5.18 -2.68
CA VAL A 332 2.32 5.63 -1.39
C VAL A 332 3.04 6.88 -0.92
N TRP A 333 4.37 6.91 -1.06
CA TRP A 333 5.19 8.05 -0.68
C TRP A 333 4.79 9.31 -1.47
N ARG A 334 4.60 9.22 -2.79
CA ARG A 334 4.09 10.31 -3.64
C ARG A 334 2.66 10.73 -3.27
N MET A 335 1.83 9.80 -2.79
CA MET A 335 0.45 10.07 -2.40
C MET A 335 0.34 10.79 -1.06
N VAL A 336 1.14 10.39 -0.07
CA VAL A 336 1.10 10.93 1.29
C VAL A 336 1.88 12.24 1.41
N LEU A 337 3.01 12.35 0.71
CA LEU A 337 3.95 13.49 0.78
C LEU A 337 3.90 14.37 -0.47
N TYR A 338 2.74 14.40 -1.11
CA TYR A 338 2.52 15.12 -2.35
C TYR A 338 2.87 16.63 -2.24
N ASP A 339 2.66 17.23 -1.07
CA ASP A 339 2.98 18.63 -0.78
C ASP A 339 4.49 18.91 -0.69
N LEU A 340 5.28 17.89 -0.39
CA LEU A 340 6.72 18.00 -0.16
C LEU A 340 7.55 17.65 -1.40
N TYR A 341 6.96 17.05 -2.43
CA TYR A 341 7.73 16.50 -3.54
C TYR A 341 7.28 16.92 -4.94
N SER A 342 8.27 17.22 -5.79
CA SER A 342 8.06 17.46 -7.21
C SER A 342 8.37 16.20 -8.01
N GLN A 343 7.37 15.65 -8.69
CA GLN A 343 7.50 14.43 -9.51
C GLN A 343 8.47 14.57 -10.69
N GLU A 344 8.74 15.80 -11.12
CA GLU A 344 9.56 16.06 -12.30
C GLU A 344 11.05 15.78 -12.07
N THR A 345 11.53 15.92 -10.83
CA THR A 345 12.95 15.69 -10.49
C THR A 345 13.33 14.22 -10.51
N SER A 346 12.45 13.30 -10.07
CA SER A 346 12.80 11.88 -9.94
C SER A 346 12.79 11.12 -11.27
N LEU A 347 12.03 11.59 -12.26
CA LEU A 347 11.88 10.92 -13.56
C LEU A 347 12.85 11.43 -14.64
N LYS A 348 13.61 12.48 -14.33
CA LYS A 348 14.39 13.25 -15.31
C LYS A 348 15.44 12.41 -16.03
N ASP A 349 16.04 11.46 -15.32
CA ASP A 349 17.18 10.69 -15.84
C ASP A 349 16.73 9.39 -16.51
N VAL A 350 15.65 8.75 -16.03
CA VAL A 350 15.22 7.43 -16.54
C VAL A 350 14.24 7.52 -17.72
N LEU A 351 13.32 8.51 -17.73
CA LEU A 351 12.36 8.62 -18.83
C LEU A 351 12.99 8.86 -20.21
N PRO A 352 14.06 9.68 -20.36
CA PRO A 352 14.75 9.82 -21.64
C PRO A 352 15.34 8.49 -22.13
N HIS A 353 15.92 7.69 -21.23
CA HIS A 353 16.45 6.37 -21.57
C HIS A 353 15.34 5.44 -22.07
N ILE A 354 14.22 5.36 -21.35
CA ILE A 354 13.05 4.55 -21.77
C ILE A 354 12.50 5.04 -23.12
N ARG A 355 12.38 6.36 -23.32
CA ARG A 355 11.90 6.96 -24.58
C ARG A 355 12.80 6.64 -25.78
N ASN A 356 14.11 6.68 -25.56
CA ASN A 356 15.09 6.44 -26.61
C ASN A 356 15.18 4.94 -26.95
N ASN A 357 15.20 4.08 -25.94
CA ASN A 357 15.41 2.65 -26.12
C ASN A 357 14.11 1.87 -26.36
N LYS A 358 12.96 2.47 -26.03
CA LYS A 358 11.62 1.84 -26.07
C LYS A 358 11.59 0.49 -25.36
N ASN A 359 12.26 0.40 -24.21
CA ASN A 359 12.40 -0.81 -23.43
C ASN A 359 12.43 -0.46 -21.93
N LEU A 360 11.82 -1.29 -21.09
CA LEU A 360 11.87 -1.19 -19.62
C LEU A 360 13.01 -1.98 -18.97
N GLY A 361 13.80 -2.70 -19.76
CA GLY A 361 14.98 -3.42 -19.31
C GLY A 361 14.64 -4.61 -18.42
N GLY A 362 13.58 -5.36 -18.74
CA GLY A 362 13.20 -6.54 -17.96
C GLY A 362 12.56 -6.22 -16.61
N LEU A 363 12.26 -4.94 -16.32
CA LEU A 363 11.71 -4.50 -15.02
C LEU A 363 10.48 -5.32 -14.61
N VAL A 364 9.59 -5.59 -15.57
CA VAL A 364 8.34 -6.34 -15.34
C VAL A 364 8.56 -7.84 -15.57
N SER A 365 9.06 -8.23 -16.73
CA SER A 365 9.12 -9.64 -17.17
C SER A 365 10.23 -10.47 -16.52
N GLU A 366 11.36 -9.84 -16.19
CA GLU A 366 12.53 -10.51 -15.61
C GLU A 366 12.73 -10.12 -14.14
N ASN A 367 11.90 -9.20 -13.63
CA ASN A 367 12.00 -8.65 -12.29
C ASN A 367 13.40 -8.05 -12.00
N GLU A 368 14.08 -7.59 -13.05
CA GLU A 368 15.35 -6.88 -12.93
C GLU A 368 15.10 -5.51 -12.32
N TYR A 369 15.69 -5.24 -11.17
CA TYR A 369 15.43 -4.01 -10.44
C TYR A 369 16.72 -3.23 -10.22
N ALA A 370 16.77 -2.03 -10.79
CA ALA A 370 17.74 -0.99 -10.49
C ALA A 370 17.05 0.13 -9.72
N THR A 371 17.71 0.70 -8.70
CA THR A 371 17.15 1.76 -7.86
C THR A 371 16.66 2.97 -8.66
N ASP A 372 17.34 3.31 -9.75
CA ASP A 372 16.95 4.43 -10.63
C ASP A 372 15.56 4.23 -11.27
N TYR A 373 15.10 2.98 -11.42
CA TYR A 373 13.77 2.65 -11.95
C TYR A 373 12.66 2.69 -10.89
N GLN A 374 12.97 3.06 -9.64
CA GLN A 374 11.97 3.20 -8.58
C GLN A 374 10.81 4.14 -8.98
N PRO A 375 11.04 5.34 -9.55
CA PRO A 375 9.96 6.24 -9.92
C PRO A 375 9.09 5.66 -11.07
N VAL A 376 9.71 4.91 -11.99
CA VAL A 376 9.02 4.20 -13.07
C VAL A 376 8.12 3.11 -12.50
N SER A 377 8.63 2.37 -11.52
CA SER A 377 7.88 1.35 -10.77
C SER A 377 6.68 1.95 -10.05
N GLY A 378 6.85 3.14 -9.44
CA GLY A 378 5.75 3.89 -8.84
C GLY A 378 4.68 4.30 -9.84
N MET A 379 5.05 4.68 -11.06
CA MET A 379 4.08 5.00 -12.12
C MET A 379 3.36 3.76 -12.68
N LEU A 380 4.01 2.59 -12.69
CA LEU A 380 3.37 1.31 -13.01
C LEU A 380 2.31 0.93 -11.97
N VAL A 381 2.61 1.08 -10.69
CA VAL A 381 1.63 0.89 -9.62
C VAL A 381 0.47 1.89 -9.76
N GLU A 382 0.79 3.15 -10.03
CA GLU A 382 -0.23 4.17 -10.29
C GLU A 382 -1.12 3.81 -11.48
N LEU A 383 -0.58 3.25 -12.57
CA LEU A 383 -1.38 2.75 -13.70
C LEU A 383 -2.39 1.67 -13.26
N LEU A 384 -1.96 0.71 -12.43
CA LEU A 384 -2.84 -0.33 -11.92
C LEU A 384 -3.93 0.25 -11.01
N VAL A 385 -3.56 1.14 -10.09
CA VAL A 385 -4.51 1.79 -9.17
C VAL A 385 -5.50 2.67 -9.93
N ASP A 386 -5.05 3.47 -10.91
CA ASP A 386 -5.89 4.31 -11.77
C ASP A 386 -6.87 3.48 -12.60
N ARG A 387 -6.45 2.27 -13.01
CA ARG A 387 -7.27 1.35 -13.79
C ARG A 387 -8.42 0.81 -12.95
N ASP A 388 -8.09 0.24 -11.79
CA ASP A 388 -9.07 -0.18 -10.78
C ASP A 388 -8.37 -0.41 -9.42
N ALA A 389 -8.59 0.51 -8.49
CA ALA A 389 -8.01 0.49 -7.16
C ALA A 389 -8.38 -0.75 -6.33
N ASN A 390 -9.56 -1.34 -6.56
CA ASN A 390 -9.97 -2.57 -5.89
C ASN A 390 -9.33 -3.78 -6.55
N ALA A 391 -9.20 -3.79 -7.89
CA ALA A 391 -8.42 -4.81 -8.57
C ALA A 391 -6.96 -4.80 -8.10
N PHE A 392 -6.35 -3.64 -7.88
CA PHE A 392 -4.98 -3.56 -7.34
C PHE A 392 -4.85 -4.23 -5.98
N ARG A 393 -5.82 -4.00 -5.08
CA ARG A 393 -5.88 -4.70 -3.79
C ARG A 393 -5.96 -6.21 -3.97
N GLU A 394 -6.84 -6.68 -4.84
CA GLU A 394 -7.03 -8.12 -5.09
C GLU A 394 -5.78 -8.79 -5.70
N LEU A 395 -5.11 -8.11 -6.63
CA LEU A 395 -3.80 -8.53 -7.15
C LEU A 395 -2.79 -8.71 -6.01
N PHE A 396 -2.67 -7.70 -5.14
CA PHE A 396 -1.71 -7.74 -4.04
C PHE A 396 -2.04 -8.85 -3.03
N VAL A 397 -3.31 -9.01 -2.66
CA VAL A 397 -3.77 -10.07 -1.76
C VAL A 397 -3.51 -11.45 -2.39
N ALA A 398 -3.80 -11.65 -3.68
CA ALA A 398 -3.56 -12.93 -4.35
C ALA A 398 -2.08 -13.34 -4.30
N ILE A 399 -1.15 -12.40 -4.54
CA ILE A 399 0.30 -12.64 -4.41
C ILE A 399 0.66 -13.03 -2.96
N LYS A 400 0.09 -12.31 -1.98
CA LYS A 400 0.24 -12.66 -0.56
C LYS A 400 -0.39 -14.01 -0.22
N GLU A 401 -1.37 -14.48 -0.97
CA GLU A 401 -1.94 -15.82 -0.84
C GLU A 401 -1.18 -16.89 -1.62
N GLY A 402 0.01 -16.56 -2.14
CA GLY A 402 0.90 -17.48 -2.84
C GLY A 402 0.50 -17.74 -4.30
N VAL A 403 -0.42 -16.96 -4.87
CA VAL A 403 -0.67 -16.98 -6.32
C VAL A 403 0.54 -16.37 -7.03
N ASP A 404 0.93 -16.96 -8.16
CA ASP A 404 1.96 -16.39 -9.02
C ASP A 404 1.54 -15.01 -9.56
N PHE A 405 2.48 -14.07 -9.70
CA PHE A 405 2.16 -12.71 -10.11
C PHE A 405 1.48 -12.68 -11.49
N ASN A 406 1.95 -13.43 -12.47
CA ASN A 406 1.41 -13.39 -13.83
C ASN A 406 0.01 -13.99 -13.88
N VAL A 407 -0.24 -15.04 -13.09
CA VAL A 407 -1.58 -15.61 -12.91
C VAL A 407 -2.52 -14.59 -12.26
N ALA A 408 -2.07 -13.92 -11.20
CA ALA A 408 -2.88 -12.93 -10.50
C ALA A 408 -3.17 -11.70 -11.40
N LEU A 409 -2.18 -11.20 -12.15
CA LEU A 409 -2.35 -10.10 -13.10
C LEU A 409 -3.37 -10.45 -14.18
N GLN A 410 -3.26 -11.65 -14.76
CA GLN A 410 -4.16 -12.13 -15.80
C GLN A 410 -5.58 -12.32 -15.29
N ASP A 411 -5.76 -12.88 -14.10
CA ASP A 411 -7.09 -13.10 -13.52
C ASP A 411 -7.77 -11.78 -13.13
N VAL A 412 -7.01 -10.84 -12.56
CA VAL A 412 -7.54 -9.60 -11.98
C VAL A 412 -7.73 -8.50 -13.01
N TYR A 413 -6.73 -8.27 -13.87
CA TYR A 413 -6.73 -7.20 -14.86
C TYR A 413 -7.02 -7.67 -16.28
N GLY A 414 -6.96 -8.99 -16.52
CA GLY A 414 -7.00 -9.51 -17.89
C GLY A 414 -5.73 -9.23 -18.67
N TRP A 415 -4.61 -8.93 -17.98
CA TRP A 415 -3.34 -8.56 -18.60
C TRP A 415 -2.24 -9.60 -18.37
N ASN A 416 -1.37 -9.77 -19.36
CA ASN A 416 -0.04 -10.33 -19.19
C ASN A 416 1.04 -9.21 -19.08
N ASP A 417 2.32 -9.60 -19.00
CA ASP A 417 3.43 -8.66 -18.90
C ASP A 417 3.51 -7.71 -20.11
N GLU A 418 3.34 -8.22 -21.34
CA GLU A 418 3.38 -7.38 -22.53
C GLU A 418 2.25 -6.34 -22.56
N GLU A 419 1.04 -6.74 -22.17
CA GLU A 419 -0.14 -5.88 -22.13
C GLU A 419 -0.03 -4.80 -21.04
N LEU A 420 0.55 -5.15 -19.88
CA LEU A 420 0.86 -4.18 -18.82
C LEU A 420 1.87 -3.15 -19.33
N VAL A 421 2.95 -3.59 -19.96
CA VAL A 421 3.99 -2.70 -20.49
C VAL A 421 3.48 -1.86 -21.66
N GLU A 422 2.63 -2.41 -22.51
CA GLU A 422 2.00 -1.65 -23.59
C GLU A 422 1.05 -0.56 -23.03
N ALA A 423 0.25 -0.90 -22.02
CA ALA A 423 -0.60 0.06 -21.30
C ALA A 423 0.23 1.16 -20.64
N PHE A 424 1.37 0.81 -20.06
CA PHE A 424 2.31 1.78 -19.50
C PHE A 424 2.93 2.67 -20.57
N GLY A 425 3.36 2.10 -21.70
CA GLY A 425 3.88 2.83 -22.86
C GLY A 425 2.88 3.88 -23.35
N ARG A 426 1.59 3.56 -23.39
CA ARG A 426 0.52 4.54 -23.67
C ARG A 426 0.46 5.65 -22.62
N LYS A 427 0.53 5.32 -21.32
CA LYS A 427 0.53 6.31 -20.21
C LYS A 427 1.70 7.31 -20.33
N ILE A 428 2.89 6.84 -20.69
CA ILE A 428 4.10 7.69 -20.79
C ILE A 428 4.37 8.25 -22.20
N LYS A 429 3.45 8.04 -23.15
CA LYS A 429 3.54 8.45 -24.57
C LYS A 429 4.76 7.85 -25.30
N VAL A 430 5.09 6.60 -24.99
CA VAL A 430 6.10 5.78 -25.67
C VAL A 430 5.40 4.57 -26.29
N PRO A 431 4.82 4.69 -27.50
CA PRO A 431 4.17 3.56 -28.15
C PRO A 431 5.18 2.47 -28.52
N ASN A 432 4.73 1.21 -28.49
CA ASN A 432 5.55 0.01 -28.73
C ASN A 432 6.71 -0.15 -27.72
N LEU A 433 6.46 0.24 -26.46
CA LEU A 433 7.36 -0.05 -25.35
C LEU A 433 7.46 -1.57 -25.16
N LYS A 434 8.69 -2.07 -25.04
CA LYS A 434 8.97 -3.49 -24.79
C LYS A 434 9.21 -3.75 -23.30
N PRO A 435 8.82 -4.93 -22.79
CA PRO A 435 9.05 -5.33 -21.40
C PRO A 435 10.54 -5.33 -21.02
#